data_AF-A0A6G3MH52-F1
#
_entry.id   AF-A0A6G3MH52-F1
#
_cell.length_a   1.000
_cell.length_b   1.000
_cell.length_c   1.000
_cell.angle_alpha   90.00
_cell.angle_beta   90.00
_cell.angle_gamma   90.00
#
_symmetry.space_group_name_H-M   'P 1'
#
loop_
_entity.id
_entity.type
_entity.pdbx_description
1 polymer ?
#
loop_
_entity_poly.entity_id
_entity_poly.type
_entity_poly.pdbx_seq_one_letter_code
_entity_poly.pdbx_strand_id
1 'polypeptide(L)'
;MTLLRKYQNDKKPIKSKKNLDICLSKRFTKYIAQKPCDEKIPEVTTTPIITVWRVNQCKLDVLDFKHHGYFFDGDSYLILSTTKTDAGIETHHIYVWVGKHSTADEYGFAAWKMVRLAGNLPGVVIQHHEYQNCESQSLLKLFKAMVIVKGDNNTCFSQFILTADITRLFCLSCKKVL
;
A
#
# COMPACT_ATOMS: atom_id res chain seq x y z
N MET A 1 -5.71 -55.61 1.91
CA MET A 1 -5.80 -54.13 2.01
C MET A 1 -4.69 -53.65 2.93
N THR A 2 -3.41 -53.81 2.60
CA THR A 2 -2.70 -53.28 1.41
C THR A 2 -2.78 -51.76 1.38
N LEU A 3 -1.61 -51.13 1.37
CA LEU A 3 -1.33 -49.68 1.37
C LEU A 3 -1.05 -49.11 2.76
N LEU A 4 0.21 -49.25 3.16
CA LEU A 4 1.03 -48.29 3.94
C LEU A 4 2.41 -48.93 4.31
N ARG A 5 2.69 -50.16 3.82
CA ARG A 5 3.97 -50.88 3.96
C ARG A 5 5.07 -50.51 2.93
N LYS A 6 4.98 -49.39 2.22
CA LYS A 6 5.98 -49.08 1.15
C LYS A 6 6.62 -47.69 1.18
N TYR A 7 6.49 -46.91 2.25
CA TYR A 7 7.17 -45.61 2.34
C TYR A 7 8.16 -45.57 3.51
N GLN A 8 9.00 -46.59 3.61
CA GLN A 8 10.09 -46.68 4.60
C GLN A 8 11.48 -46.89 3.99
N ASN A 9 11.67 -46.78 2.68
CA ASN A 9 13.00 -46.86 2.08
C ASN A 9 13.20 -45.71 1.11
N ASP A 10 13.84 -44.64 1.60
CA ASP A 10 14.92 -43.92 0.91
C ASP A 10 15.13 -42.53 1.51
N LYS A 11 15.89 -42.44 2.61
CA LYS A 11 16.79 -41.31 2.87
C LYS A 11 18.06 -41.83 3.52
N LYS A 12 19.12 -41.94 2.71
CA LYS A 12 20.50 -42.15 3.14
C LYS A 12 20.97 -40.95 4.01
N PRO A 13 21.90 -41.17 4.95
CA PRO A 13 22.25 -40.21 5.98
C PRO A 13 23.29 -39.21 5.51
N ILE A 14 23.17 -37.94 5.91
CA ILE A 14 24.29 -36.99 5.90
C ILE A 14 24.62 -36.65 7.36
N LYS A 15 25.84 -37.04 7.77
CA LYS A 15 26.39 -36.82 9.09
C LYS A 15 27.09 -35.46 9.18
N SER A 16 26.82 -34.80 10.32
CA SER A 16 27.73 -34.02 11.17
C SER A 16 28.27 -32.68 10.67
N LYS A 17 28.09 -31.62 11.46
CA LYS A 17 28.99 -31.16 12.55
C LYS A 17 28.35 -29.92 13.20
N LYS A 18 28.01 -30.01 14.50
CA LYS A 18 28.77 -29.54 15.67
C LYS A 18 28.62 -28.04 15.96
N ASN A 19 28.31 -27.78 17.23
CA ASN A 19 28.45 -26.53 18.00
C ASN A 19 27.31 -25.51 17.89
N LEU A 20 26.18 -25.91 18.46
CA LEU A 20 25.27 -25.00 19.15
C LEU A 20 25.97 -24.54 20.44
N ASP A 21 25.82 -23.25 20.75
CA ASP A 21 26.32 -22.50 21.91
C ASP A 21 27.77 -22.02 21.85
N ILE A 22 27.93 -20.72 21.56
CA ILE A 22 28.80 -19.80 22.32
C ILE A 22 28.23 -18.37 22.17
N CYS A 23 27.78 -17.85 23.31
CA CYS A 23 27.86 -16.44 23.70
C CYS A 23 27.17 -15.42 22.76
N LEU A 24 25.84 -15.33 22.87
CA LEU A 24 25.15 -14.03 22.79
C LEU A 24 25.71 -13.13 23.90
N SER A 25 26.87 -12.53 23.61
CA SER A 25 27.55 -11.66 24.55
C SER A 25 26.67 -10.44 24.78
N LYS A 26 26.40 -10.16 26.05
CA LYS A 26 25.67 -9.00 26.59
C LYS A 26 26.44 -7.67 26.35
N ARG A 27 27.05 -7.52 25.18
CA ARG A 27 27.90 -6.39 24.78
C ARG A 27 27.44 -5.70 23.49
N PHE A 28 26.50 -6.25 22.72
CA PHE A 28 26.09 -5.67 21.45
C PHE A 28 24.90 -4.69 21.50
N THR A 29 24.13 -4.65 22.58
CA THR A 29 22.99 -3.72 22.71
C THR A 29 23.31 -2.43 23.46
N LYS A 30 24.56 -2.22 23.90
CA LYS A 30 24.99 -0.96 24.55
C LYS A 30 25.40 0.14 23.55
N TYR A 31 25.40 -0.15 22.25
CA TYR A 31 25.77 0.81 21.19
C TYR A 31 24.59 1.63 20.64
N ILE A 32 23.35 1.34 21.08
CA ILE A 32 22.12 2.05 20.64
C ILE A 32 21.86 3.32 21.49
N ALA A 33 22.73 3.64 22.46
CA ALA A 33 22.59 4.84 23.28
C ALA A 33 23.91 5.62 23.33
N GLN A 34 24.14 6.48 22.33
CA GLN A 34 24.77 7.82 22.46
C GLN A 34 25.19 8.39 21.09
N LYS A 35 24.35 9.22 20.48
CA LYS A 35 24.59 10.67 20.29
C LYS A 35 23.43 11.32 19.52
N PRO A 36 22.98 12.52 19.91
CA PRO A 36 22.08 13.34 19.11
C PRO A 36 22.91 14.12 18.10
N CYS A 37 22.50 14.07 16.83
CA CYS A 37 22.94 15.02 15.83
C CYS A 37 21.69 15.69 15.30
N ASP A 38 21.46 16.93 15.74
CA ASP A 38 20.61 17.89 15.03
C ASP A 38 21.26 18.17 13.68
N GLU A 39 21.10 17.23 12.75
CA GLU A 39 21.35 17.46 11.34
C GLU A 39 19.99 17.76 10.73
N LYS A 40 19.83 19.00 10.24
CA LYS A 40 18.71 19.34 9.38
C LYS A 40 18.77 18.37 8.19
N ILE A 41 17.93 17.34 8.25
CA ILE A 41 17.73 16.41 7.14
C ILE A 41 17.43 17.29 5.93
N PRO A 42 18.23 17.21 4.85
CA PRO A 42 17.93 17.99 3.65
C PRO A 42 16.51 17.64 3.25
N GLU A 43 15.70 18.66 3.02
CA GLU A 43 14.30 18.51 2.66
C GLU A 43 14.25 17.86 1.26
N VAL A 44 14.26 16.54 1.25
CA VAL A 44 14.27 15.72 0.04
C VAL A 44 12.97 16.02 -0.70
N THR A 45 13.08 16.80 -1.77
CA THR A 45 12.01 17.07 -2.74
C THR A 45 11.90 15.90 -3.72
N THR A 46 11.87 14.67 -3.22
CA THR A 46 11.51 13.50 -4.03
C THR A 46 9.99 13.47 -4.10
N THR A 47 9.42 14.12 -5.11
CA THR A 47 8.00 13.97 -5.43
C THR A 47 7.74 12.49 -5.72
N PRO A 48 6.80 11.83 -5.01
CA PRO A 48 6.50 10.42 -5.25
C PRO A 48 6.00 10.23 -6.69
N ILE A 49 6.43 9.15 -7.33
CA ILE A 49 5.87 8.71 -8.61
C ILE A 49 4.57 7.96 -8.29
N ILE A 50 3.45 8.48 -8.80
CA ILE A 50 2.11 7.97 -8.50
C ILE A 50 1.53 7.30 -9.75
N THR A 51 0.99 6.10 -9.57
CA THR A 51 0.19 5.41 -10.58
C THR A 51 -1.14 5.01 -9.97
N VAL A 52 -2.23 5.32 -10.67
CA VAL A 52 -3.60 5.04 -10.24
C VAL A 52 -4.26 4.12 -11.25
N TRP A 53 -4.89 3.06 -10.75
CA TRP A 53 -5.73 2.15 -11.53
C TRP A 53 -7.14 2.15 -10.96
N ARG A 54 -8.13 2.13 -11.85
CA ARG A 54 -9.52 1.85 -11.51
C ARG A 54 -9.80 0.37 -11.74
N VAL A 55 -10.55 -0.22 -10.82
CA VAL A 55 -11.08 -1.56 -11.00
C VAL A 55 -12.34 -1.46 -11.84
N ASN A 56 -12.40 -2.24 -12.91
CA ASN A 56 -13.56 -2.30 -13.79
C ASN A 56 -13.72 -3.74 -14.28
N GLN A 57 -14.82 -4.40 -13.94
CA GLN A 57 -15.13 -5.76 -14.39
C GLN A 57 -13.94 -6.74 -14.24
N CYS A 58 -13.33 -6.77 -13.05
CA CYS A 58 -12.15 -7.60 -12.76
C CYS A 58 -10.92 -7.30 -13.63
N LYS A 59 -10.74 -6.04 -14.06
CA LYS A 59 -9.55 -5.52 -14.73
C LYS A 59 -9.06 -4.25 -14.05
N LEU A 60 -7.77 -3.94 -14.25
CA LEU A 60 -7.15 -2.69 -13.79
C LEU A 60 -6.95 -1.79 -15.01
N ASP A 61 -7.73 -0.73 -15.08
CA ASP A 61 -7.62 0.30 -16.10
C ASP A 61 -6.74 1.43 -15.56
N VAL A 62 -5.64 1.75 -16.25
CA VAL A 62 -4.75 2.85 -15.86
C VAL A 62 -5.48 4.17 -16.02
N LEU A 63 -5.47 5.01 -14.99
CA LEU A 63 -6.02 6.36 -15.07
C LEU A 63 -5.00 7.33 -15.67
N ASP A 64 -5.46 8.09 -16.65
CA ASP A 64 -4.75 9.25 -17.18
C ASP A 64 -4.50 10.29 -16.06
N PHE A 65 -3.35 10.95 -16.11
CA PHE A 65 -2.88 11.88 -15.08
C PHE A 65 -3.88 13.01 -14.80
N LYS A 66 -4.62 13.45 -15.83
CA LYS A 66 -5.67 14.49 -15.68
C LYS A 66 -6.84 14.07 -14.79
N HIS A 67 -7.06 12.78 -14.60
CA HIS A 67 -8.11 12.24 -13.75
C HIS A 67 -7.59 11.82 -12.37
N HIS A 68 -6.29 11.97 -12.10
CA HIS A 68 -5.77 11.73 -10.76
C HIS A 68 -6.40 12.72 -9.78
N GLY A 69 -6.92 12.21 -8.66
CA GLY A 69 -7.68 13.01 -7.70
C GLY A 69 -9.19 12.93 -7.88
N TYR A 70 -9.72 12.40 -9.00
CA TYR A 70 -11.16 12.17 -9.17
C TYR A 70 -11.47 10.70 -8.94
N PHE A 71 -12.31 10.42 -7.95
CA PHE A 71 -12.69 9.07 -7.55
C PHE A 71 -14.20 8.91 -7.58
N PHE A 72 -14.67 7.87 -8.24
CA PHE A 72 -16.09 7.52 -8.26
C PHE A 72 -16.44 6.68 -7.04
N ASP A 73 -17.51 7.04 -6.31
CA ASP A 73 -17.92 6.31 -5.11
C ASP A 73 -18.52 4.92 -5.39
N GLY A 74 -18.89 4.65 -6.64
CA GLY A 74 -19.33 3.34 -7.11
C GLY A 74 -18.21 2.38 -7.47
N ASP A 75 -16.95 2.79 -7.41
CA ASP A 75 -15.81 1.98 -7.88
C ASP A 75 -14.72 1.77 -6.80
N SER A 76 -13.87 0.78 -7.02
CA SER A 76 -12.63 0.58 -6.26
C SER A 76 -11.39 0.95 -7.08
N TYR A 77 -10.34 1.41 -6.40
CA TYR A 77 -9.10 1.88 -7.00
C TYR A 77 -7.88 1.24 -6.34
N LEU A 78 -6.84 1.04 -7.14
CA LEU A 78 -5.50 0.66 -6.68
C LEU A 78 -4.56 1.83 -6.96
N ILE A 79 -3.76 2.24 -5.98
CA ILE A 79 -2.85 3.38 -6.10
C ILE A 79 -1.47 2.92 -5.63
N LEU A 80 -0.45 3.14 -6.46
CA LEU A 80 0.95 2.92 -6.11
C LEU A 80 1.65 4.28 -6.02
N SER A 81 2.24 4.55 -4.88
CA SER A 81 3.16 5.67 -4.68
C SER A 81 4.55 5.11 -4.41
N THR A 82 5.51 5.47 -5.26
CA THR A 82 6.91 5.06 -5.11
C THR A 82 7.78 6.25 -4.80
N THR A 83 8.56 6.16 -3.73
CA THR A 83 9.61 7.11 -3.40
C THR A 83 10.97 6.42 -3.47
N LYS A 84 11.95 7.12 -3.98
CA LYS A 84 13.33 6.65 -4.06
C LYS A 84 14.23 7.59 -3.28
N THR A 85 15.01 7.02 -2.38
CA THR A 85 16.04 7.75 -1.64
C THR A 85 17.32 7.86 -2.47
N ASP A 86 18.18 8.82 -2.15
CA ASP A 86 19.48 8.98 -2.80
C ASP A 86 20.39 7.76 -2.63
N ALA A 87 20.18 6.99 -1.55
CA ALA A 87 20.84 5.70 -1.31
C ALA A 87 20.35 4.56 -2.23
N GLY A 88 19.41 4.84 -3.14
CA GLY A 88 18.83 3.87 -4.06
C GLY A 88 17.77 2.97 -3.44
N ILE A 89 17.41 3.17 -2.18
CA ILE A 89 16.35 2.40 -1.50
C ILE A 89 15.00 2.91 -1.99
N GLU A 90 14.18 1.99 -2.49
CA GLU A 90 12.81 2.23 -2.95
C GLU A 90 11.81 1.85 -1.85
N THR A 91 10.88 2.76 -1.59
CA THR A 91 9.74 2.56 -0.69
C THR A 91 8.47 2.69 -1.51
N HIS A 92 7.63 1.67 -1.44
CA HIS A 92 6.37 1.59 -2.15
C HIS A 92 5.21 1.60 -1.15
N HIS A 93 4.28 2.52 -1.37
CA HIS A 93 2.99 2.50 -0.69
C HIS A 93 1.93 2.07 -1.70
N ILE A 94 1.22 0.99 -1.39
CA ILE A 94 0.10 0.50 -2.19
C ILE A 94 -1.18 0.75 -1.41
N TYR A 95 -2.09 1.53 -1.98
CA TYR A 95 -3.39 1.82 -1.40
C TYR A 95 -4.47 1.14 -2.21
N VAL A 96 -5.37 0.45 -1.54
CA VAL A 96 -6.68 0.08 -2.09
C VAL A 96 -7.68 1.09 -1.54
N TRP A 97 -8.23 1.93 -2.41
CA TRP A 97 -9.30 2.86 -2.03
C TRP A 97 -10.65 2.28 -2.46
N VAL A 98 -11.61 2.26 -1.56
CA VAL A 98 -12.94 1.67 -1.76
C VAL A 98 -14.00 2.76 -1.67
N GLY A 99 -14.70 2.97 -2.78
CA GLY A 99 -15.87 3.82 -2.83
C GLY A 99 -17.02 3.27 -1.98
N LYS A 100 -17.84 4.17 -1.44
CA LYS A 100 -18.95 3.83 -0.54
C LYS A 100 -19.99 2.88 -1.17
N HIS A 101 -20.15 2.96 -2.48
CA HIS A 101 -21.10 2.17 -3.27
C HIS A 101 -20.40 1.13 -4.15
N SER A 102 -19.08 0.93 -4.00
CA SER A 102 -18.34 -0.11 -4.72
C SER A 102 -18.77 -1.50 -4.28
N THR A 103 -18.67 -2.45 -5.21
CA THR A 103 -19.09 -3.83 -4.99
C THR A 103 -17.98 -4.66 -4.32
N ALA A 104 -18.39 -5.75 -3.65
CA ALA A 104 -17.46 -6.61 -2.91
C ALA A 104 -16.44 -7.32 -3.82
N ASP A 105 -16.83 -7.63 -5.06
CA ASP A 105 -15.96 -8.24 -6.07
C ASP A 105 -14.89 -7.27 -6.56
N GLU A 106 -15.21 -5.99 -6.75
CA GLU A 106 -14.24 -4.96 -7.12
C GLU A 106 -13.18 -4.75 -6.03
N TYR A 107 -13.63 -4.63 -4.77
CA TYR A 107 -12.72 -4.53 -3.63
C TYR A 107 -11.87 -5.79 -3.49
N GLY A 108 -12.48 -6.98 -3.59
CA GLY A 108 -11.77 -8.26 -3.51
C GLY A 108 -10.71 -8.40 -4.59
N PHE A 109 -11.03 -7.97 -5.82
CA PHE A 109 -10.09 -7.94 -6.92
C PHE A 109 -8.95 -6.93 -6.67
N ALA A 110 -9.24 -5.74 -6.18
CA ALA A 110 -8.23 -4.73 -5.82
C ALA A 110 -7.26 -5.25 -4.76
N ALA A 111 -7.78 -5.86 -3.69
CA ALA A 111 -6.99 -6.42 -2.59
C ALA A 111 -6.11 -7.58 -3.08
N TRP A 112 -6.66 -8.49 -3.90
CA TRP A 112 -5.88 -9.56 -4.50
C TRP A 112 -4.75 -9.03 -5.40
N LYS A 113 -5.04 -7.99 -6.21
CA LYS A 113 -4.03 -7.33 -7.05
C LYS A 113 -2.95 -6.64 -6.23
N MET A 114 -3.30 -5.98 -5.13
CA MET A 114 -2.34 -5.36 -4.22
C MET A 114 -1.37 -6.40 -3.65
N VAL A 115 -1.85 -7.53 -3.14
CA VAL A 115 -0.98 -8.60 -2.61
C VAL A 115 -0.03 -9.11 -3.70
N ARG A 116 -0.55 -9.32 -4.91
CA ARG A 116 0.27 -9.77 -6.05
C ARG A 116 1.32 -8.75 -6.45
N LEU A 117 0.96 -7.46 -6.46
CA LEU A 117 1.87 -6.37 -6.78
C LEU A 117 2.96 -6.22 -5.70
N ALA A 118 2.58 -6.27 -4.43
CA ALA A 118 3.50 -6.17 -3.30
C ALA A 118 4.58 -7.26 -3.33
N GLY A 119 4.22 -8.50 -3.70
CA GLY A 119 5.18 -9.60 -3.82
C GLY A 119 6.18 -9.49 -4.97
N ASN A 120 5.95 -8.58 -5.93
CA ASN A 120 6.79 -8.40 -7.12
C ASN A 120 7.65 -7.13 -7.09
N LEU A 121 7.42 -6.21 -6.14
CA LEU A 121 8.17 -4.97 -6.02
C LEU A 121 9.42 -5.18 -5.15
N PRO A 122 10.58 -4.59 -5.52
CA PRO A 122 11.75 -4.60 -4.66
C PRO A 122 11.58 -3.66 -3.47
N GLY A 123 12.51 -3.69 -2.52
CA GLY A 123 12.53 -2.72 -1.42
C GLY A 123 11.43 -2.92 -0.38
N VAL A 124 10.98 -1.81 0.23
CA VAL A 124 10.00 -1.82 1.31
C VAL A 124 8.61 -1.55 0.74
N VAL A 125 7.66 -2.43 1.00
CA VAL A 125 6.27 -2.27 0.54
C VAL A 125 5.34 -2.15 1.75
N ILE A 126 4.48 -1.13 1.75
CA ILE A 126 3.47 -0.89 2.77
C ILE A 126 2.09 -0.92 2.09
N GLN A 127 1.19 -1.75 2.63
CA GLN A 127 -0.16 -1.93 2.10
C GLN A 127 -1.16 -1.16 2.97
N HIS A 128 -2.06 -0.43 2.33
CA HIS A 128 -3.08 0.40 2.98
C HIS A 128 -4.45 0.07 2.42
N HIS A 129 -5.42 -0.13 3.31
CA HIS A 129 -6.83 -0.25 2.95
C HIS A 129 -7.54 1.02 3.37
N GLU A 130 -8.03 1.76 2.39
CA GLU A 130 -8.58 3.09 2.53
C GLU A 130 -10.04 3.05 2.11
N TYR A 131 -10.91 3.64 2.92
CA TYR A 131 -12.34 3.65 2.66
C TYR A 131 -12.80 5.09 2.51
N GLN A 132 -13.77 5.31 1.63
CA GLN A 132 -14.35 6.63 1.43
C GLN A 132 -14.76 7.29 2.76
N ASN A 133 -14.29 8.53 2.96
CA ASN A 133 -14.44 9.36 4.17
C ASN A 133 -13.59 8.94 5.40
N CYS A 134 -12.77 7.90 5.28
CA CYS A 134 -11.85 7.41 6.30
C CYS A 134 -10.39 7.39 5.80
N GLU A 135 -10.07 8.19 4.78
CA GLU A 135 -8.77 8.19 4.13
C GLU A 135 -7.65 8.67 5.07
N SER A 136 -6.53 7.96 5.03
CA SER A 136 -5.34 8.37 5.76
C SER A 136 -4.78 9.70 5.21
N GLN A 137 -4.14 10.46 6.10
CA GLN A 137 -3.39 11.65 5.70
C GLN A 137 -2.26 11.34 4.71
N SER A 138 -1.78 10.09 4.68
CA SER A 138 -0.74 9.68 3.73
C SER A 138 -1.29 9.60 2.30
N LEU A 139 -2.50 9.05 2.13
CA LEU A 139 -3.18 8.99 0.85
C LEU A 139 -3.55 10.40 0.36
N LEU A 140 -4.15 11.22 1.24
CA LEU A 140 -4.62 12.56 0.88
C LEU A 140 -3.48 13.46 0.37
N LYS A 141 -2.27 13.33 0.92
CA LYS A 141 -1.09 14.10 0.50
C LYS A 141 -0.59 13.76 -0.91
N LEU A 142 -0.99 12.61 -1.48
CA LEU A 142 -0.59 12.23 -2.84
C LEU A 142 -1.28 13.10 -3.90
N PHE A 143 -2.45 13.65 -3.60
CA PHE A 143 -3.24 14.43 -4.54
C PHE A 143 -3.35 15.87 -4.05
N LYS A 144 -3.28 16.84 -4.98
CA LYS A 144 -3.53 18.26 -4.63
C LYS A 144 -4.94 18.48 -4.09
N ALA A 145 -5.89 17.74 -4.65
CA ALA A 145 -7.27 17.64 -4.20
C ALA A 145 -7.78 16.24 -4.52
N MET A 146 -8.60 15.70 -3.64
CA MET A 146 -9.33 14.46 -3.84
C MET A 146 -10.82 14.82 -3.92
N VAL A 147 -11.45 14.55 -5.05
CA VAL A 147 -12.84 14.84 -5.35
C VAL A 147 -13.56 13.52 -5.54
N ILE A 148 -14.67 13.35 -4.83
CA ILE A 148 -15.49 12.16 -4.92
C ILE A 148 -16.70 12.48 -5.79
N VAL A 149 -16.86 11.69 -6.85
CA VAL A 149 -17.97 11.79 -7.80
C VAL A 149 -18.96 10.68 -7.48
N LYS A 150 -20.25 11.03 -7.37
CA LYS A 150 -21.30 10.03 -7.12
C LYS A 150 -21.58 9.20 -8.37
N GLY A 151 -21.76 7.91 -8.19
CA GLY A 151 -22.01 6.93 -9.25
C GLY A 151 -20.75 6.16 -9.63
N ASP A 152 -20.88 5.33 -10.65
CA ASP A 152 -19.78 4.64 -11.33
C ASP A 152 -19.66 5.17 -12.78
N ASN A 153 -18.54 4.89 -13.45
CA ASN A 153 -18.36 5.28 -14.85
C ASN A 153 -18.98 4.27 -15.84
N ASN A 154 -19.62 3.18 -15.35
CA ASN A 154 -20.22 2.13 -16.19
C ASN A 154 -21.72 2.35 -16.41
N THR A 155 -22.35 3.21 -15.63
CA THR A 155 -23.75 3.57 -15.77
C THR A 155 -23.90 4.37 -17.07
N CYS A 156 -24.52 3.76 -18.09
CA CYS A 156 -24.91 4.35 -19.39
C CYS A 156 -25.69 5.70 -19.28
N PHE A 157 -26.07 6.10 -18.07
CA PHE A 157 -26.65 7.40 -17.74
C PHE A 157 -25.55 8.42 -17.35
N SER A 158 -24.71 8.80 -18.31
CA SER A 158 -23.83 9.98 -18.15
C SER A 158 -24.63 11.28 -18.34
N GLN A 159 -25.70 11.45 -17.58
CA GLN A 159 -26.46 12.69 -17.56
C GLN A 159 -27.00 12.98 -16.17
N PHE A 160 -26.11 13.23 -15.21
CA PHE A 160 -26.32 14.24 -14.16
C PHE A 160 -24.95 14.62 -13.58
N ILE A 161 -24.40 15.70 -14.11
CA ILE A 161 -23.18 16.34 -13.64
C ILE A 161 -23.44 16.95 -12.24
N LEU A 162 -22.57 16.57 -11.30
CA LEU A 162 -22.17 17.27 -10.06
C LEU A 162 -23.21 17.40 -8.94
N THR A 163 -23.27 16.40 -8.06
CA THR A 163 -23.00 16.73 -6.65
C THR A 163 -21.55 16.38 -6.37
N ALA A 164 -20.63 17.28 -6.76
CA ALA A 164 -19.31 17.25 -6.16
C ALA A 164 -19.52 17.60 -4.69
N ASP A 165 -19.57 16.59 -3.83
CA ASP A 165 -19.24 16.82 -2.43
C ASP A 165 -17.75 17.15 -2.43
N ILE A 166 -17.42 18.45 -2.43
CA ILE A 166 -16.07 18.92 -2.11
C ILE A 166 -15.91 18.63 -0.62
N THR A 167 -15.66 17.38 -0.28
CA THR A 167 -15.48 16.99 1.11
C THR A 167 -14.08 17.44 1.51
N ARG A 168 -14.05 18.66 2.06
CA ARG A 168 -13.20 19.18 3.14
C ARG A 168 -12.15 20.22 2.74
N LEU A 169 -12.47 21.46 3.12
CA LEU A 169 -11.50 22.45 3.63
C LEU A 169 -10.61 21.81 4.71
N PHE A 170 -9.30 22.07 4.62
CA PHE A 170 -8.32 21.68 5.63
C PHE A 170 -8.69 22.23 7.01
N CYS A 171 -8.95 21.34 7.98
CA CYS A 171 -8.84 21.70 9.39
C CYS A 171 -7.44 21.30 9.88
N LEU A 172 -6.50 22.25 9.80
CA LEU A 172 -5.24 22.17 10.52
C LEU A 172 -5.52 22.36 12.02
N SER A 173 -5.89 21.30 12.73
CA SER A 173 -5.66 21.24 14.17
C SER A 173 -5.79 19.82 14.68
N CYS A 174 -4.66 19.23 15.06
CA CYS A 174 -4.66 18.48 16.30
C CYS A 174 -3.39 18.83 17.07
N LYS A 175 -3.58 19.71 18.05
CA LYS A 175 -2.59 20.05 19.07
C LYS A 175 -2.16 18.76 19.77
N LYS A 176 -0.84 18.65 19.92
CA LYS A 176 -0.14 17.80 20.88
C LYS A 176 -0.84 17.92 22.25
N VAL A 177 -1.37 16.83 22.79
CA VAL A 177 -1.78 16.77 24.19
C VAL A 177 -0.69 15.99 24.93
N LEU A 178 -0.33 16.60 26.06
CA LEU A 178 0.79 16.33 26.96
C LEU A 178 0.82 14.91 27.52
#